data_AF-A0A7C8CH18-F1
#
_entry.id   AF-A0A7C8CH18-F1
#
_cell.length_a   1.000
_cell.length_b   1.000
_cell.length_c   1.000
_cell.angle_alpha   90.00
_cell.angle_beta   90.00
_cell.angle_gamma   90.00
#
_symmetry.space_group_name_H-M   'P 1'
#
loop_
_entity.id
_entity.type
_entity.pdbx_description
1 polymer ?
#
loop_
_entity_poly.entity_id
_entity_poly.type
_entity_poly.pdbx_seq_one_letter_code
_entity_poly.pdbx_strand_id
1 'polypeptide(L)'
;MNSDSQEDVSHGAQASPVAGPAVWIATVGGVGFGPWAPGTYGALVAVVVFGLGAHRLGGPLYGLVLVGLSGLGVWASSAAEAYFGRHDDGRIVVDEFVGQLIALFPLVLLQGISLGGLEIPGLESTRFERIDFWWLLVVTGFVAFRWFDIRKPGPVKWAEDRFERGAGVMADDIVAGFLAAIVVILPAYVLVAIKLQTAQAVIEQTGSVVDELIRSTLPTLLPVAEQAVQVLSLLQMGDLGPEALGGFIA
;
A
#
# COMPACT_ATOMS: atom_id res chain seq x y z
N MET A 1 46.26 60.66 9.08
CA MET A 1 45.42 60.34 10.26
C MET A 1 44.01 60.10 9.71
N ASN A 2 43.76 58.97 9.06
CA ASN A 2 43.59 57.61 9.60
C ASN A 2 42.43 57.53 10.59
N SER A 3 41.24 57.20 10.09
CA SER A 3 40.37 56.14 10.64
C SER A 3 39.19 55.92 9.69
N ASP A 4 39.49 55.40 8.50
CA ASP A 4 38.58 54.45 7.86
C ASP A 4 38.67 53.17 8.69
N SER A 5 37.61 52.86 9.40
CA SER A 5 37.36 51.52 9.93
C SER A 5 35.88 51.25 9.74
N GLN A 6 35.53 50.97 8.48
CA GLN A 6 34.42 50.09 8.18
C GLN A 6 34.74 48.75 8.87
N GLU A 7 34.05 48.50 9.99
CA GLU A 7 33.92 47.14 10.50
C GLU A 7 33.08 46.37 9.48
N ASP A 8 33.79 45.73 8.57
CA ASP A 8 33.30 44.63 7.75
C ASP A 8 32.94 43.48 8.70
N VAL A 9 31.73 43.53 9.26
CA VAL A 9 31.11 42.38 9.91
C VAL A 9 30.67 41.44 8.80
N SER A 10 31.64 40.82 8.14
CA SER A 10 31.43 39.57 7.44
C SER A 10 31.02 38.56 8.51
N HIS A 11 29.72 38.42 8.74
CA HIS A 11 29.16 37.23 9.34
C HIS A 11 29.45 36.08 8.37
N GLY A 12 30.68 35.56 8.48
CA GLY A 12 31.03 34.24 8.00
C GLY A 12 30.06 33.30 8.67
N ALA A 13 29.03 32.90 7.93
CA ALA A 13 28.17 31.80 8.29
C ALA A 13 29.09 30.59 8.41
N GLN A 14 29.54 30.31 9.63
CA GLN A 14 30.21 29.06 9.94
C GLN A 14 29.16 28.00 9.67
N ALA A 15 29.21 27.40 8.49
CA ALA A 15 28.35 26.29 8.13
C ALA A 15 28.62 25.20 9.16
N SER A 16 27.69 25.02 10.09
CA SER A 16 27.78 24.00 11.13
C SER A 16 28.08 22.65 10.44
N PRO A 17 29.11 21.88 10.87
CA PRO A 17 29.52 20.65 10.19
C PRO A 17 28.43 19.57 10.11
N VAL A 18 27.35 19.74 10.87
CA VAL A 18 26.13 18.90 10.87
C VAL A 18 25.20 19.19 9.66
N ALA A 19 25.40 20.30 8.94
CA ALA A 19 24.49 20.76 7.90
C ALA A 19 24.53 19.89 6.63
N GLY A 20 25.67 19.26 6.30
CA GLY A 20 25.78 18.45 5.07
C GLY A 20 24.80 17.28 5.02
N PRO A 21 24.87 16.33 5.99
CA PRO A 21 23.96 15.19 6.03
C PRO A 21 22.50 15.59 6.26
N ALA A 22 22.25 16.59 7.11
CA ALA A 22 20.90 17.06 7.40
C ALA A 22 20.24 17.69 6.18
N VAL A 23 20.94 18.55 5.43
CA VAL A 23 20.44 19.15 4.19
C VAL A 23 20.23 18.09 3.12
N TRP A 24 21.11 17.07 3.04
CA TRP A 24 20.93 15.97 2.10
C TRP A 24 19.65 15.17 2.40
N ILE A 25 19.37 14.89 3.67
CA ILE A 25 18.13 14.21 4.08
C ILE A 25 16.92 15.11 3.87
N ALA A 26 16.98 16.36 4.30
CA ALA A 26 15.89 17.33 4.19
C ALA A 26 15.49 17.56 2.72
N THR A 27 16.45 17.55 1.80
CA THR A 27 16.19 17.71 0.35
C THR A 27 15.89 16.38 -0.36
N VAL A 28 15.78 15.27 0.37
CA VAL A 28 15.59 13.91 -0.17
C VAL A 28 16.65 13.59 -1.25
N GLY A 29 17.91 13.73 -0.87
CA GLY A 29 19.05 13.47 -1.75
C GLY A 29 19.25 14.51 -2.85
N GLY A 30 18.77 15.74 -2.66
CA GLY A 30 18.87 16.85 -3.62
C GLY A 30 17.67 17.04 -4.54
N VAL A 31 16.61 16.24 -4.37
CA VAL A 31 15.33 16.36 -5.09
C VAL A 31 14.68 17.72 -4.83
N GLY A 32 14.84 18.26 -3.63
CA GLY A 32 14.35 19.59 -3.24
C GLY A 32 14.89 20.76 -4.06
N PHE A 33 15.95 20.58 -4.87
CA PHE A 33 16.44 21.60 -5.80
C PHE A 33 15.73 21.57 -7.17
N GLY A 34 14.65 20.80 -7.30
CA GLY A 34 13.85 20.70 -8.53
C GLY A 34 13.21 22.03 -8.96
N PRO A 35 12.92 22.21 -10.27
CA PRO A 35 12.73 23.53 -10.87
C PRO A 35 11.36 24.21 -10.68
N TRP A 36 10.26 23.50 -10.39
CA TRP A 36 8.91 24.12 -10.45
C TRP A 36 7.92 23.73 -9.34
N ALA A 37 8.20 22.68 -8.57
CA ALA A 37 7.41 22.27 -7.40
C ALA A 37 8.20 21.22 -6.61
N PRO A 38 9.27 21.61 -5.90
CA PRO A 38 10.17 20.68 -5.22
C PRO A 38 9.43 19.65 -4.35
N GLY A 39 8.41 20.05 -3.59
CA GLY A 39 7.59 19.11 -2.80
C GLY A 39 6.81 18.08 -3.61
N THR A 40 6.41 18.40 -4.85
CA THR A 40 5.81 17.40 -5.76
C THR A 40 6.84 16.35 -6.17
N TYR A 41 8.09 16.75 -6.39
CA TYR A 41 9.16 15.78 -6.66
C TYR A 41 9.48 14.94 -5.42
N GLY A 42 9.45 15.52 -4.21
CA GLY A 42 9.57 14.78 -2.95
C GLY A 42 8.52 13.67 -2.82
N ALA A 43 7.25 14.02 -3.01
CA ALA A 43 6.14 13.06 -3.01
C ALA A 43 6.24 12.02 -4.15
N LEU A 44 6.66 12.41 -5.35
CA LEU A 44 6.86 11.46 -6.46
C LEU A 44 7.97 10.45 -6.15
N VAL A 45 9.06 10.90 -5.52
CA VAL A 45 10.15 10.01 -5.09
C VAL A 45 9.65 9.02 -4.04
N ALA A 46 8.76 9.43 -3.12
CA ALA A 46 8.10 8.51 -2.20
C ALA A 46 7.29 7.44 -2.94
N VAL A 47 6.51 7.81 -3.97
CA VAL A 47 5.77 6.83 -4.81
C VAL A 47 6.72 5.86 -5.51
N VAL A 48 7.85 6.34 -6.03
CA VAL A 48 8.87 5.50 -6.67
C VAL A 48 9.49 4.52 -5.66
N VAL A 49 9.94 5.01 -4.50
CA VAL A 49 10.47 4.18 -3.41
C VAL A 49 9.46 3.14 -2.95
N PHE A 50 8.19 3.55 -2.85
CA PHE A 50 7.08 2.66 -2.52
C PHE A 50 6.95 1.53 -3.54
N GLY A 51 6.87 1.86 -4.84
CA GLY A 51 6.75 0.90 -5.94
C GLY A 51 7.97 -0.01 -6.11
N LEU A 52 9.18 0.49 -5.87
CA LEU A 52 10.41 -0.30 -5.95
C LEU A 52 10.46 -1.41 -4.89
N GLY A 53 9.92 -1.16 -3.70
CA GLY A 53 9.81 -2.24 -2.72
C GLY A 53 9.42 -1.87 -1.31
N ALA A 54 9.27 -0.59 -0.95
CA ALA A 54 8.90 -0.25 0.43
C ALA A 54 7.55 -0.86 0.83
N HIS A 55 6.62 -1.01 -0.12
CA HIS A 55 5.35 -1.70 0.13
C HIS A 55 5.56 -3.09 0.76
N ARG A 56 6.64 -3.82 0.41
CA ARG A 56 6.92 -5.22 0.81
C ARG A 56 7.43 -5.40 2.25
N LEU A 57 7.63 -4.32 3.00
CA LEU A 57 8.16 -4.40 4.37
C LEU A 57 7.16 -5.03 5.36
N GLY A 58 5.88 -5.14 4.98
CA GLY A 58 4.80 -5.56 5.89
C GLY A 58 4.41 -4.46 6.87
N GLY A 59 3.19 -4.52 7.39
CA GLY A 59 2.59 -3.43 8.18
C GLY A 59 3.44 -2.94 9.37
N PRO A 60 3.88 -3.82 10.29
CA PRO A 60 4.63 -3.40 11.47
C PRO A 60 5.98 -2.75 11.16
N LEU A 61 6.79 -3.37 10.28
CA LEU A 61 8.10 -2.83 9.93
C LEU A 61 7.97 -1.55 9.12
N TYR A 62 7.01 -1.47 8.19
CA TYR A 62 6.73 -0.24 7.46
C TYR A 62 6.33 0.90 8.42
N GLY A 63 5.45 0.64 9.40
CA GLY A 63 5.08 1.62 10.42
C GLY A 63 6.26 2.08 11.26
N LEU A 64 7.16 1.16 11.65
CA LEU A 64 8.39 1.51 12.37
C LEU A 64 9.31 2.40 11.52
N VAL A 65 9.46 2.07 10.24
CA VAL A 65 10.23 2.88 9.29
C VAL A 65 9.63 4.28 9.16
N LEU A 66 8.30 4.41 9.05
CA LEU A 66 7.65 5.72 9.01
C LEU A 66 7.93 6.55 10.26
N VAL A 67 7.77 5.98 11.46
CA VAL A 67 8.08 6.69 12.71
C VAL A 67 9.54 7.13 12.75
N GLY A 68 10.46 6.27 12.33
CA GLY A 68 11.88 6.60 12.23
C GLY A 68 12.16 7.73 11.23
N LEU A 69 11.55 7.68 10.04
CA LEU A 69 11.67 8.71 9.02
C LEU A 69 11.04 10.04 9.47
N SER A 70 9.91 10.02 10.17
CA SER A 70 9.31 11.22 10.76
C SER A 70 10.25 11.88 11.77
N GLY A 71 10.84 11.09 12.69
CA GLY A 71 11.80 11.61 13.66
C GLY A 71 13.08 12.16 13.00
N LEU A 72 13.61 11.45 12.00
CA LEU A 72 14.76 11.90 11.22
C LEU A 72 14.44 13.17 10.42
N GLY A 73 13.24 13.25 9.84
CA GLY A 73 12.78 14.42 9.10
C GLY A 73 12.67 15.66 9.99
N VAL A 74 12.11 15.55 11.20
CA VAL A 74 12.04 16.68 12.15
C VAL A 74 13.44 17.24 12.46
N TRP A 75 14.39 16.35 12.73
CA TRP A 75 15.78 16.75 12.96
C TRP A 75 16.42 17.37 11.70
N ALA A 76 16.26 16.74 10.54
CA ALA A 76 16.83 17.19 9.28
C ALA A 76 16.28 18.54 8.84
N SER A 77 14.96 18.73 8.89
CA SER A 77 14.28 19.99 8.59
C SER A 77 14.75 21.09 9.52
N SER A 78 14.80 20.85 10.84
CA SER A 78 15.26 21.85 11.82
C SER A 78 16.71 22.30 11.58
N ALA A 79 17.59 21.37 11.18
CA ALA A 79 18.98 21.67 10.85
C ALA A 79 19.13 22.34 9.47
N ALA A 80 18.29 21.97 8.51
CA ALA A 80 18.27 22.57 7.18
C ALA A 80 17.73 24.01 7.20
N GLU A 81 16.69 24.31 7.99
CA GLU A 81 16.20 25.68 8.22
C GLU A 81 17.31 26.58 8.76
N ALA A 82 18.07 26.08 9.74
CA ALA A 82 19.21 26.80 10.32
C ALA A 82 20.33 27.03 9.28
N TYR A 83 20.52 26.08 8.36
CA TYR A 83 21.51 26.20 7.28
C TYR A 83 21.09 27.19 6.18
N PHE A 84 19.84 27.13 5.74
CA PHE A 84 19.31 28.02 4.72
C PHE A 84 19.01 29.43 5.24
N GLY A 85 18.95 29.61 6.57
CA GLY A 85 18.66 30.90 7.20
C GLY A 85 17.23 31.38 6.92
N ARG A 86 16.34 30.47 6.55
CA ARG A 86 14.93 30.72 6.23
C ARG A 86 14.07 29.63 6.86
N HIS A 87 13.01 30.05 7.54
CA HIS A 87 11.91 29.16 7.93
C HIS A 87 11.10 28.78 6.69
N ASP A 88 10.61 27.55 6.65
CA ASP A 88 9.85 26.97 5.54
C ASP A 88 10.51 27.15 4.16
N ASP A 89 11.81 26.82 4.07
CA ASP A 89 12.49 26.81 2.77
C ASP A 89 11.96 25.64 1.92
N GLY A 90 11.32 25.95 0.79
CA GLY A 90 10.70 24.96 -0.10
C GLY A 90 11.65 23.91 -0.71
N ARG A 91 12.96 23.97 -0.42
CA ARG A 91 13.91 22.88 -0.73
C ARG A 91 13.87 21.74 0.28
N ILE A 92 13.32 21.97 1.48
CA ILE A 92 13.04 20.91 2.45
C ILE A 92 11.82 20.18 1.92
N VAL A 93 11.99 18.90 1.57
CA VAL A 93 10.95 18.07 0.97
C VAL A 93 10.80 16.67 1.60
N VAL A 94 11.41 16.51 2.78
CA VAL A 94 11.41 15.25 3.54
C VAL A 94 10.05 15.02 4.22
N ASP A 95 9.38 16.10 4.58
CA ASP A 95 7.99 16.19 4.99
C ASP A 95 7.06 15.63 3.90
N GLU A 96 7.14 16.09 2.64
CA GLU A 96 6.22 15.58 1.63
C GLU A 96 6.53 14.14 1.25
N PHE A 97 7.81 13.76 1.30
CA PHE A 97 8.24 12.37 1.10
C PHE A 97 7.63 11.45 2.17
N VAL A 98 7.73 11.82 3.45
CA VAL A 98 7.20 11.01 4.55
C VAL A 98 5.67 11.02 4.59
N GLY A 99 5.05 12.19 4.42
CA GLY A 99 3.59 12.33 4.34
C GLY A 99 2.99 11.46 3.22
N GLN A 100 3.63 11.43 2.05
CA GLN A 100 3.21 10.58 0.95
C GLN A 100 3.36 9.08 1.25
N LEU A 101 4.42 8.66 1.95
CA LEU A 101 4.57 7.25 2.37
C LEU A 101 3.52 6.86 3.42
N ILE A 102 3.12 7.78 4.30
CA ILE A 102 2.01 7.58 5.25
C ILE A 102 0.69 7.40 4.50
N ALA A 103 0.42 8.26 3.50
CA ALA A 103 -0.78 8.16 2.67
C ALA A 103 -0.93 6.80 1.97
N LEU A 104 0.18 6.15 1.63
CA LEU A 104 0.22 4.84 0.98
C LEU A 104 0.20 3.65 1.95
N PHE A 105 0.25 3.88 3.27
CA PHE A 105 0.30 2.82 4.27
C PHE A 105 -0.86 1.79 4.17
N PRO A 106 -2.12 2.16 3.87
CA PRO A 106 -3.20 1.19 3.71
C PRO A 106 -2.90 0.11 2.65
N LEU A 107 -2.14 0.44 1.60
CA LEU A 107 -1.78 -0.51 0.54
C LEU A 107 -0.76 -1.56 0.99
N VAL A 108 0.01 -1.25 2.04
CA VAL A 108 0.91 -2.22 2.70
C VAL A 108 0.09 -3.30 3.42
N LEU A 109 -1.03 -2.91 4.03
CA LEU A 109 -1.92 -3.84 4.73
C LEU A 109 -2.70 -4.75 3.78
N LEU A 110 -2.94 -4.27 2.56
CA LEU A 110 -3.66 -4.99 1.51
C LEU A 110 -2.74 -5.84 0.61
N GLN A 111 -1.47 -5.96 0.96
CA GLN A 111 -0.54 -6.79 0.20
C GLN A 111 -1.02 -8.23 0.11
N GLY A 112 -0.91 -8.80 -1.10
CA GLY A 112 -1.31 -10.18 -1.39
C GLY A 112 -2.80 -10.33 -1.73
N ILE A 113 -3.62 -9.29 -1.56
CA ILE A 113 -5.02 -9.32 -1.99
C ILE A 113 -5.11 -8.83 -3.43
N SER A 114 -5.55 -9.71 -4.35
CA SER A 114 -5.84 -9.31 -5.73
C SER A 114 -7.12 -8.48 -5.78
N LEU A 115 -6.97 -7.16 -5.85
CA LEU A 115 -8.09 -6.23 -5.87
C LEU A 115 -8.88 -6.26 -7.19
N GLY A 116 -8.32 -6.84 -8.25
CA GLY A 116 -8.88 -6.77 -9.60
C GLY A 116 -8.18 -5.70 -10.45
N GLY A 117 -8.81 -5.35 -11.56
CA GLY A 117 -8.28 -4.38 -12.51
C GLY A 117 -9.32 -4.06 -13.58
N LEU A 118 -9.14 -2.91 -14.23
CA LEU A 118 -9.98 -2.48 -15.34
C LEU A 118 -9.37 -3.01 -16.63
N GLU A 119 -10.14 -3.79 -17.37
CA GLU A 119 -9.82 -4.18 -18.75
C GLU A 119 -10.30 -3.08 -19.70
N ILE A 120 -9.42 -2.60 -20.57
CA ILE A 120 -9.74 -1.57 -21.55
C ILE A 120 -10.08 -2.25 -22.88
N PRO A 121 -11.34 -2.24 -23.34
CA PRO A 121 -11.71 -2.87 -24.61
C PRO A 121 -11.03 -2.17 -25.79
N GLY A 122 -10.46 -2.94 -26.73
CA GLY A 122 -9.96 -2.42 -28.01
C GLY A 122 -8.43 -2.33 -28.16
N LEU A 123 -7.66 -2.80 -27.17
CA LEU A 123 -6.29 -3.25 -27.37
C LEU A 123 -6.31 -4.75 -27.07
N GLU A 124 -6.03 -5.63 -28.03
CA GLU A 124 -5.98 -7.10 -27.81
C GLU A 124 -4.54 -7.65 -27.96
N SER A 125 -3.53 -6.78 -27.93
CA SER A 125 -2.14 -7.15 -28.22
C SER A 125 -1.09 -6.66 -27.21
N THR A 126 -1.45 -6.08 -26.05
CA THR A 126 -0.44 -5.57 -25.11
C THR A 126 -0.76 -5.83 -23.63
N ARG A 127 0.30 -6.10 -22.85
CA ARG A 127 0.26 -6.26 -21.37
C ARG A 127 -0.34 -5.06 -20.61
N PHE A 128 -0.54 -3.92 -21.27
CA PHE A 128 -1.16 -2.71 -20.72
C PHE A 128 -2.69 -2.74 -20.71
N GLU A 129 -3.32 -3.81 -21.20
CA GLU A 129 -4.79 -3.96 -21.26
C GLU A 129 -5.48 -3.96 -19.92
N ARG A 130 -4.73 -4.24 -18.85
CA ARG A 130 -5.28 -4.31 -17.49
C ARG A 130 -4.59 -3.30 -16.58
N ILE A 131 -5.37 -2.34 -16.09
CA ILE A 131 -4.92 -1.44 -15.03
C ILE A 131 -5.32 -2.06 -13.70
N ASP A 132 -4.34 -2.57 -12.95
CA ASP A 132 -4.57 -3.10 -11.63
C ASP A 132 -5.08 -2.00 -10.69
N PHE A 133 -6.17 -2.28 -9.97
CA PHE A 133 -6.77 -1.30 -9.06
C PHE A 133 -5.82 -0.87 -7.93
N TRP A 134 -4.81 -1.68 -7.63
CA TRP A 134 -3.77 -1.32 -6.69
C TRP A 134 -3.03 -0.04 -7.12
N TRP A 135 -2.69 0.10 -8.41
CA TRP A 135 -2.07 1.32 -8.93
C TRP A 135 -3.02 2.52 -8.95
N LEU A 136 -4.33 2.31 -9.18
CA LEU A 136 -5.33 3.37 -9.03
C LEU A 136 -5.40 3.89 -7.60
N LEU A 137 -5.24 3.01 -6.60
CA LEU A 137 -5.18 3.41 -5.20
C LEU A 137 -3.87 4.13 -4.85
N VAL A 138 -2.74 3.77 -5.48
CA VAL A 138 -1.50 4.55 -5.36
C VAL A 138 -1.70 5.97 -5.89
N VAL A 139 -2.30 6.12 -7.07
CA VAL A 139 -2.62 7.43 -7.65
C VAL A 139 -3.61 8.19 -6.76
N THR A 140 -4.62 7.51 -6.21
CA THR A 140 -5.56 8.09 -5.26
C THR A 140 -4.81 8.63 -4.03
N GLY A 141 -3.90 7.85 -3.46
CA GLY A 141 -3.08 8.27 -2.33
C GLY A 141 -2.20 9.48 -2.65
N PHE A 142 -1.58 9.51 -3.83
CA PHE A 142 -0.80 10.65 -4.30
C PHE A 142 -1.65 11.92 -4.44
N VAL A 143 -2.76 11.84 -5.17
CA VAL A 143 -3.64 12.99 -5.41
C VAL A 143 -4.28 13.48 -4.11
N ALA A 144 -4.75 12.55 -3.26
CA ALA A 144 -5.36 12.90 -1.98
C ALA A 144 -4.36 13.59 -1.06
N PHE A 145 -3.14 13.06 -0.93
CA PHE A 145 -2.09 13.67 -0.12
C PHE A 145 -1.78 15.10 -0.59
N ARG A 146 -1.49 15.28 -1.88
CA ARG A 146 -1.23 16.62 -2.45
C ARG A 146 -2.41 17.56 -2.26
N TRP A 147 -3.64 17.07 -2.32
CA TRP A 147 -4.83 17.90 -2.08
C TRP A 147 -4.88 18.41 -0.64
N PHE A 148 -4.54 17.56 0.35
CA PHE A 148 -4.52 17.93 1.77
C PHE A 148 -3.34 18.83 2.13
N ASP A 149 -2.14 18.51 1.64
CA ASP A 149 -0.94 19.34 1.84
C ASP A 149 -1.12 20.75 1.24
N ILE A 150 -1.59 20.86 -0.01
CA ILE A 150 -1.75 22.18 -0.65
C ILE A 150 -2.86 23.03 -0.02
N ARG A 151 -3.98 22.41 0.39
CA ARG A 151 -5.13 23.17 0.93
C ARG A 151 -5.07 23.40 2.44
N LYS A 152 -4.27 22.62 3.16
CA LYS A 152 -4.16 22.59 4.62
C LYS A 152 -5.51 22.74 5.35
N PRO A 153 -6.51 21.88 5.10
CA PRO A 153 -7.82 22.04 5.73
C PRO A 153 -7.78 21.67 7.22
N GLY A 154 -8.39 22.51 8.06
CA GLY A 154 -8.74 22.19 9.45
C GLY A 154 -7.60 21.58 10.28
N PRO A 155 -7.60 20.26 10.57
CA PRO A 155 -6.57 19.59 11.38
C PRO A 155 -5.13 19.77 10.89
N VAL A 156 -4.91 19.90 9.57
CA VAL A 156 -3.56 20.07 8.99
C VAL A 156 -2.97 21.40 9.44
N LYS A 157 -3.72 22.49 9.25
CA LYS A 157 -3.31 23.83 9.68
C LYS A 157 -3.18 23.95 11.20
N TRP A 158 -4.05 23.27 11.95
CA TRP A 158 -3.93 23.22 13.41
C TRP A 158 -2.61 22.59 13.87
N ALA A 159 -2.14 21.55 13.17
CA ALA A 159 -0.88 20.88 13.48
C ALA A 159 0.32 21.77 13.16
N GLU A 160 0.31 22.45 12.02
CA GLU A 160 1.29 23.47 11.62
C GLU A 160 1.43 24.56 12.71
N ASP A 161 0.31 25.15 13.13
CA ASP A 161 0.27 26.25 14.10
C ASP A 161 0.71 25.84 15.53
N ARG A 162 0.74 24.53 15.84
CA ARG A 162 0.95 24.02 17.21
C ARG A 162 2.42 23.75 17.55
N PHE A 163 3.27 23.52 16.55
CA PHE A 163 4.67 23.14 16.74
C PHE A 163 5.60 24.15 16.06
N GLU A 164 6.77 24.38 16.65
CA GLU A 164 7.74 25.34 16.13
C GLU A 164 8.82 24.63 15.30
N ARG A 165 9.36 25.33 14.28
CA ARG A 165 10.51 24.90 13.46
C ARG A 165 10.22 23.61 12.69
N GLY A 166 11.24 22.82 12.37
CA GLY A 166 11.10 21.54 11.65
C GLY A 166 10.11 20.51 12.23
N ALA A 167 9.63 20.68 13.47
CA ALA A 167 8.52 19.87 14.00
C ALA A 167 7.15 20.31 13.44
N GLY A 168 6.93 21.61 13.23
CA GLY A 168 5.74 22.15 12.56
C GLY A 168 5.67 21.71 11.11
N VAL A 169 6.80 21.84 10.39
CA VAL A 169 6.96 21.44 8.98
C VAL A 169 6.65 19.97 8.72
N MET A 170 7.01 19.08 9.64
CA MET A 170 6.67 17.66 9.48
C MET A 170 5.24 17.34 9.94
N ALA A 171 4.69 18.11 10.88
CA ALA A 171 3.45 17.75 11.56
C ALA A 171 2.22 17.91 10.64
N ASP A 172 2.15 18.96 9.84
CA ASP A 172 1.06 19.18 8.90
C ASP A 172 1.03 18.12 7.79
N ASP A 173 2.18 17.76 7.23
CA ASP A 173 2.31 16.72 6.21
C ASP A 173 2.06 15.31 6.73
N ILE A 174 2.45 15.03 7.98
CA ILE A 174 2.07 13.77 8.65
C ILE A 174 0.55 13.68 8.78
N VAL A 175 -0.11 14.77 9.22
CA VAL A 175 -1.57 14.82 9.35
C VAL A 175 -2.25 14.71 7.98
N ALA A 176 -1.75 15.41 6.97
CA ALA A 176 -2.23 15.30 5.58
C ALA A 176 -2.09 13.86 5.05
N GLY A 177 -0.96 13.19 5.36
CA GLY A 177 -0.72 11.78 5.06
C GLY A 177 -1.75 10.85 5.69
N PHE A 178 -2.08 11.04 6.97
CA PHE A 178 -3.12 10.24 7.63
C PHE A 178 -4.52 10.48 7.03
N LEU A 179 -4.87 11.72 6.73
CA LEU A 179 -6.15 12.03 6.07
C LEU A 179 -6.23 11.40 4.67
N ALA A 180 -5.14 11.46 3.91
CA ALA A 180 -5.04 10.80 2.61
C ALA A 180 -5.15 9.27 2.72
N ALA A 181 -4.54 8.67 3.75
CA ALA A 181 -4.67 7.23 4.01
C ALA A 181 -6.14 6.83 4.26
N ILE A 182 -6.90 7.63 4.99
CA ILE A 182 -8.36 7.40 5.18
C ILE A 182 -9.10 7.46 3.84
N VAL A 183 -8.75 8.42 2.98
CA VAL A 183 -9.33 8.52 1.62
C VAL A 183 -9.00 7.29 0.77
N VAL A 184 -7.81 6.70 0.92
CA VAL A 184 -7.42 5.46 0.22
C VAL A 184 -8.16 4.24 0.78
N ILE A 185 -8.39 4.18 2.10
CA ILE A 185 -9.08 3.05 2.75
C ILE A 185 -10.49 2.85 2.21
N LEU A 186 -11.24 3.93 1.96
CA LEU A 186 -12.64 3.85 1.54
C LEU A 186 -12.86 3.07 0.22
N PRO A 187 -12.24 3.44 -0.92
CA PRO A 187 -12.35 2.66 -2.16
C PRO A 187 -11.72 1.28 -2.02
N ALA A 188 -10.63 1.13 -1.26
CA ALA A 188 -10.01 -0.15 -1.05
C ALA A 188 -10.93 -1.13 -0.29
N TYR A 189 -11.63 -0.66 0.73
CA TYR A 189 -12.63 -1.43 1.47
C TYR A 189 -13.76 -1.89 0.55
N VAL A 190 -14.28 -1.01 -0.31
CA VAL A 190 -15.33 -1.37 -1.28
C VAL A 190 -14.85 -2.48 -2.22
N LEU A 191 -13.64 -2.36 -2.77
CA LEU A 191 -13.06 -3.38 -3.66
C LEU A 191 -12.90 -4.74 -2.96
N VAL A 192 -12.40 -4.74 -1.72
CA VAL A 192 -12.26 -5.96 -0.92
C VAL A 192 -13.62 -6.57 -0.61
N ALA A 193 -14.62 -5.76 -0.24
CA ALA A 193 -15.97 -6.23 0.05
C ALA A 193 -16.62 -6.91 -1.16
N ILE A 194 -16.50 -6.31 -2.35
CA ILE A 194 -17.01 -6.91 -3.61
C ILE A 194 -16.32 -8.26 -3.88
N LYS A 195 -15.01 -8.34 -3.65
CA LYS A 195 -14.26 -9.60 -3.81
C LYS A 195 -14.75 -10.68 -2.85
N LEU A 196 -14.97 -10.34 -1.59
CA LEU A 196 -15.47 -11.28 -0.59
C LEU A 196 -16.88 -11.78 -0.94
N GLN A 197 -17.77 -10.89 -1.37
CA GLN A 197 -19.13 -11.26 -1.81
C GLN A 197 -19.11 -12.21 -3.01
N THR A 198 -18.27 -11.92 -4.00
CA THR A 198 -18.13 -12.77 -5.19
C THR A 198 -17.58 -14.16 -4.82
N ALA A 199 -16.57 -14.21 -3.94
CA ALA A 199 -16.02 -15.48 -3.47
C ALA A 199 -17.05 -16.32 -2.72
N GLN A 200 -17.88 -15.69 -1.87
CA GLN A 200 -18.95 -16.35 -1.14
C GLN A 200 -20.02 -16.90 -2.10
N ALA A 201 -20.46 -16.11 -3.08
CA ALA A 201 -21.44 -16.56 -4.06
C ALA A 201 -20.97 -17.79 -4.85
N VAL A 202 -19.68 -17.83 -5.24
CA VAL A 202 -19.10 -18.99 -5.94
C VAL A 202 -19.06 -20.23 -5.03
N ILE A 203 -18.71 -20.07 -3.76
CA ILE A 203 -18.69 -21.18 -2.79
C ILE A 203 -20.10 -21.74 -2.58
N GLU A 204 -21.10 -20.88 -2.42
CA GLU A 204 -22.51 -21.29 -2.26
C GLU A 204 -23.03 -22.03 -3.50
N GLN A 205 -22.76 -21.50 -4.69
CA GLN A 205 -23.14 -22.14 -5.95
C GLN A 205 -22.45 -23.50 -6.12
N THR A 206 -21.17 -23.59 -5.79
CA THR A 206 -20.42 -24.85 -5.89
C THR A 206 -20.97 -25.87 -4.90
N GLY A 207 -21.28 -25.45 -3.67
CA GLY A 207 -21.89 -26.29 -2.64
C GLY A 207 -23.25 -26.84 -3.08
N SER A 208 -24.11 -26.00 -3.67
CA SER A 208 -25.41 -26.46 -4.15
C SER A 208 -25.31 -27.49 -5.27
N VAL A 209 -24.36 -27.31 -6.20
CA VAL A 209 -24.12 -28.27 -7.30
C VAL A 209 -23.59 -29.60 -6.76
N VAL A 210 -22.67 -29.56 -5.79
CA VAL A 210 -22.15 -30.77 -5.14
C VAL A 210 -23.26 -31.51 -4.39
N ASP A 211 -24.10 -30.80 -3.63
CA ASP A 211 -25.23 -31.39 -2.91
C ASP A 211 -26.25 -32.03 -3.86
N GLU A 212 -26.54 -31.38 -4.98
CA GLU A 212 -27.42 -31.92 -6.02
C GLU A 212 -26.83 -33.17 -6.68
N LEU A 213 -25.53 -33.16 -6.98
CA LEU A 213 -24.83 -34.31 -7.55
C LEU A 213 -24.84 -35.49 -6.57
N ILE A 214 -24.57 -35.25 -5.28
CA ILE A 214 -24.63 -36.28 -4.23
C ILE A 214 -26.06 -36.84 -4.13
N ARG A 215 -27.08 -35.97 -4.04
CA ARG A 215 -28.49 -36.42 -3.92
C ARG A 215 -28.98 -37.19 -5.14
N SER A 216 -28.53 -36.85 -6.34
CA SER A 216 -28.97 -37.51 -7.58
C SER A 216 -28.19 -38.79 -7.88
N THR A 217 -26.89 -38.83 -7.56
CA THR A 217 -26.00 -39.92 -7.98
C THR A 217 -25.79 -40.96 -6.88
N LEU A 218 -25.68 -40.54 -5.61
CA LEU A 218 -25.38 -41.45 -4.50
C LEU A 218 -26.43 -42.56 -4.33
N PRO A 219 -27.76 -42.28 -4.39
CA PRO A 219 -28.77 -43.34 -4.24
C PRO A 219 -28.73 -44.38 -5.37
N THR A 220 -28.26 -44.01 -6.55
CA THR A 220 -28.12 -44.94 -7.69
C THR A 220 -26.86 -45.80 -7.56
N LEU A 221 -25.76 -45.24 -7.04
CA LEU A 221 -24.49 -45.97 -6.90
C LEU A 221 -24.41 -46.84 -5.65
N LEU A 222 -25.14 -46.49 -4.58
CA LEU A 222 -25.09 -47.22 -3.30
C LEU A 222 -25.45 -48.72 -3.45
N PRO A 223 -26.56 -49.09 -4.14
CA PRO A 223 -26.92 -50.50 -4.30
C PRO A 223 -25.90 -51.28 -5.15
N VAL A 224 -25.33 -50.63 -6.18
CA VAL A 224 -24.30 -51.25 -7.05
C VAL A 224 -23.02 -51.53 -6.26
N ALA A 225 -22.61 -50.59 -5.39
CA ALA A 225 -21.46 -50.79 -4.52
C ALA A 225 -21.70 -51.91 -3.49
N GLU A 226 -22.89 -51.97 -2.89
CA GLU A 226 -23.27 -53.05 -1.96
C GLU A 226 -23.25 -54.43 -2.64
N GLN A 227 -23.79 -54.53 -3.87
CA GLN A 227 -23.74 -55.76 -4.66
C GLN A 227 -22.30 -56.18 -4.99
N ALA A 228 -21.45 -55.24 -5.40
CA ALA A 228 -20.05 -55.53 -5.71
C ALA A 228 -19.29 -56.07 -4.49
N VAL A 229 -19.54 -55.51 -3.30
CA VAL A 229 -18.94 -55.97 -2.03
C VAL A 229 -19.45 -57.37 -1.66
N GLN A 230 -20.74 -57.66 -1.83
CA GLN A 230 -21.28 -59.02 -1.60
C GLN A 230 -20.63 -60.06 -2.52
N VAL A 231 -20.52 -59.76 -3.83
CA VAL A 231 -19.88 -60.66 -4.79
C VAL A 231 -18.40 -60.91 -4.43
N LEU A 232 -17.66 -59.87 -4.07
CA LEU A 232 -16.27 -60.03 -3.61
C LEU A 232 -16.15 -60.89 -2.35
N SER A 233 -17.07 -60.71 -1.40
CA SER A 233 -17.11 -61.48 -0.16
C SER A 233 -17.36 -62.97 -0.43
N LEU A 234 -18.28 -63.29 -1.35
CA LEU A 234 -18.57 -64.67 -1.77
C LEU A 234 -17.39 -65.31 -2.51
N LEU A 235 -16.70 -64.55 -3.36
CA LEU A 235 -15.47 -65.00 -4.03
C LEU A 235 -14.34 -65.32 -3.03
N GLN A 236 -14.22 -64.54 -1.96
CA GLN A 236 -13.22 -64.77 -0.91
C GLN A 236 -13.54 -65.99 -0.02
N MET A 237 -14.81 -66.37 0.12
CA MET A 237 -15.22 -67.55 0.90
C MET A 237 -15.15 -68.88 0.11
N GLY A 238 -14.85 -68.84 -1.20
CA GLY A 238 -14.66 -70.04 -2.01
C GLY A 238 -15.94 -70.79 -2.41
N ASP A 239 -17.12 -70.17 -2.29
CA ASP A 239 -18.43 -70.83 -2.31
C ASP A 239 -19.32 -70.51 -3.54
N LEU A 240 -18.73 -70.28 -4.73
CA LEU A 240 -19.51 -70.01 -5.94
C LEU A 240 -19.40 -71.15 -6.96
N GLY A 241 -20.36 -72.07 -6.90
CA GLY A 241 -20.71 -72.93 -8.02
C GLY A 241 -21.39 -72.15 -9.16
N PRO A 242 -21.29 -72.61 -10.42
CA PRO A 242 -21.70 -71.85 -11.62
C PRO A 242 -23.18 -71.42 -11.68
N GLU A 243 -24.05 -71.97 -10.85
CA GLU A 243 -25.48 -71.61 -10.80
C GLU A 243 -25.75 -70.27 -10.08
N ALA A 244 -24.90 -69.83 -9.15
CA ALA A 244 -25.10 -68.59 -8.38
C ALA A 244 -24.81 -67.32 -9.20
N LEU A 245 -24.00 -67.42 -10.25
CA LEU A 245 -23.66 -66.30 -11.15
C LEU A 245 -24.81 -65.92 -12.09
N GLY A 246 -25.73 -66.84 -12.39
CA GLY A 246 -26.86 -66.59 -13.31
C GLY A 246 -27.93 -65.65 -12.76
N GLY A 247 -28.06 -65.52 -11.44
CA GLY A 247 -29.07 -64.67 -10.80
C GLY A 247 -28.67 -63.20 -10.62
N PHE A 248 -27.38 -62.86 -10.77
CA PHE A 248 -26.86 -61.51 -10.53
C PHE A 248 -26.70 -60.67 -11.82
N ILE A 249 -26.87 -61.27 -13.01
CA ILE A 249 -26.62 -60.62 -14.31
C ILE A 249 -27.94 -60.29 -15.06
N ALA A 250 -29.11 -60.63 -14.50
CA ALA A 250 -30.43 -60.28 -15.06
C ALA A 250 -31.00 -59.00 -14.43
#